data_AF-A0A3B1DJI2-F1
#
_entry.id   AF-A0A3B1DJI2-F1
#
_cell.length_a   1.000
_cell.length_b   1.000
_cell.length_c   1.000
_cell.angle_alpha   90.00
_cell.angle_beta   90.00
_cell.angle_gamma   90.00
#
_symmetry.space_group_name_H-M   'P 1'
#
loop_
_entity.id
_entity.type
_entity.pdbx_description
1 polymer ?
#
loop_
_entity_poly.entity_id
_entity_poly.type
_entity_poly.pdbx_seq_one_letter_code
_entity_poly.pdbx_strand_id
1 'polypeptide(L)' 'SSKYEIERYSKEIIPDAKSSLELVTSGYEKGEFDYNRLLTAQRTYFQTNIAYLQAIQSWWTAKLEIDGLLLRGGLNSQP' A
#
# COMPACT_ATOMS: atom_id res chain seq x y z
N SER A 1 8.87 11.36 0.49
CA SER A 1 7.55 12.02 0.44
C SER A 1 6.48 10.94 0.35
N SER A 2 5.45 10.95 1.18
CA SER A 2 4.37 9.92 1.21
C SER A 2 3.74 9.63 -0.17
N LYS A 3 3.72 10.61 -1.09
CA LYS A 3 3.32 10.39 -2.50
C LYS A 3 4.23 9.41 -3.27
N TYR A 4 5.54 9.47 -3.06
CA TYR A 4 6.49 8.54 -3.68
C TYR A 4 6.26 7.10 -3.21
N GLU A 5 5.98 6.91 -1.92
CA GLU A 5 5.65 5.58 -1.38
C GLU A 5 4.37 5.02 -2.04
N ILE A 6 3.32 5.83 -2.18
CA ILE A 6 2.08 5.42 -2.88
C ILE A 6 2.38 5.00 -4.33
N GLU A 7 3.17 5.79 -5.06
CA GLU A 7 3.54 5.44 -6.43
C GLU A 7 4.35 4.15 -6.52
N ARG A 8 5.31 3.96 -5.60
CA ARG A 8 6.13 2.75 -5.52
C ARG A 8 5.29 1.52 -5.22
N TYR A 9 4.36 1.61 -4.27
CA TYR A 9 3.43 0.51 -3.98
C TYR A 9 2.57 0.15 -5.19
N SER A 10 2.03 1.15 -5.88
CA SER A 10 1.13 0.94 -7.02
C SER A 10 1.85 0.38 -8.26
N LYS A 11 3.06 0.87 -8.55
CA LYS A 11 3.79 0.55 -9.79
C LYS A 11 4.72 -0.66 -9.67
N GLU A 12 5.19 -0.98 -8.47
CA GLU A 12 6.22 -2.02 -8.26
C GLU A 12 5.72 -3.09 -7.27
N ILE A 13 5.47 -2.69 -6.01
CA ILE A 13 5.32 -3.66 -4.92
C ILE A 13 4.05 -4.51 -5.05
N ILE A 14 2.90 -3.91 -5.39
CA ILE A 14 1.64 -4.66 -5.58
C ILE A 14 1.73 -5.59 -6.80
N PRO A 15 2.18 -5.13 -7.99
CA PRO A 15 2.41 -6.01 -9.13
C PRO A 15 3.33 -7.20 -8.83
N ASP A 16 4.45 -6.96 -8.15
CA ASP A 16 5.42 -8.02 -7.81
C ASP A 16 4.82 -9.04 -6.83
N ALA A 17 4.08 -8.58 -5.82
CA ALA A 17 3.38 -9.44 -4.88
C ALA A 17 2.28 -10.26 -5.56
N LYS A 18 1.57 -9.67 -6.54
CA LYS A 18 0.57 -10.37 -7.35
C LYS A 18 1.22 -11.46 -8.21
N SER A 19 2.29 -11.14 -8.93
CA SER A 19 3.01 -12.11 -9.76
C SER A 19 3.56 -13.27 -8.92
N SER A 20 4.10 -12.97 -7.74
CA SER A 20 4.56 -13.99 -6.78
C SER A 20 3.43 -14.92 -6.34
N LEU A 21 2.24 -14.37 -6.07
CA LEU A 21 1.05 -15.16 -5.74
C LEU A 21 0.63 -16.05 -6.92
N GLU A 22 0.61 -15.53 -8.15
CA GLU A 22 0.26 -16.29 -9.35
C GLU A 22 1.22 -17.46 -9.60
N LEU A 23 2.53 -17.21 -9.47
CA LEU A 23 3.56 -18.24 -9.59
C LEU A 23 3.41 -19.35 -8.54
N VAL A 24 3.20 -18.97 -7.28
CA VAL A 24 3.01 -19.96 -6.20
C VAL A 24 1.70 -20.72 -6.39
N THR A 25 0.64 -20.06 -6.85
CA THR A 25 -0.64 -20.71 -7.16
C THR A 25 -0.46 -21.78 -8.24
N SER A 26 0.23 -21.45 -9.33
CA SER A 26 0.52 -22.42 -10.40
C SER A 26 1.37 -23.60 -9.90
N GLY A 27 2.38 -23.34 -9.06
CA GLY A 27 3.20 -24.41 -8.46
C GLY A 27 2.38 -25.31 -7.54
N TYR A 28 1.46 -24.76 -6.76
CA TYR A 28 0.54 -25.54 -5.92
C TYR A 28 -0.40 -26.41 -6.76
N GLU A 29 -1.01 -25.86 -7.82
CA GLU A 29 -1.91 -26.60 -8.72
C GLU A 29 -1.22 -27.77 -9.42
N LYS A 30 0.08 -27.64 -9.69
CA LYS A 30 0.94 -28.71 -10.25
C LYS A 30 1.47 -29.70 -9.22
N GLY A 31 1.23 -29.45 -7.92
CA GLY A 31 1.78 -30.24 -6.82
C GLY A 31 3.26 -30.00 -6.52
N GLU A 32 3.86 -28.96 -7.11
CA GLU A 32 5.26 -28.57 -6.87
C GLU A 32 5.44 -27.85 -5.52
N PHE A 33 4.39 -27.17 -5.05
CA PHE A 33 4.36 -26.47 -3.76
C PHE A 33 3.24 -26.99 -2.86
N ASP A 34 3.49 -26.97 -1.55
CA ASP A 34 2.46 -27.28 -0.56
C ASP A 34 1.49 -26.11 -0.33
N TYR A 35 0.40 -26.42 0.37
CA TYR A 35 -0.64 -25.44 0.70
C TYR A 35 -0.14 -24.30 1.62
N ASN A 36 0.85 -24.55 2.48
CA ASN A 36 1.40 -23.51 3.36
C ASN A 36 2.13 -22.43 2.57
N ARG A 37 2.83 -22.82 1.50
CA ARG A 37 3.49 -21.89 0.59
C ARG A 37 2.46 -21.02 -0.13
N LEU A 38 1.35 -21.60 -0.59
CA LEU A 38 0.22 -20.86 -1.15
C LEU A 38 -0.37 -19.87 -0.14
N LEU A 39 -0.68 -20.33 1.08
CA LEU A 39 -1.20 -19.47 2.15
C LEU A 39 -0.26 -18.31 2.48
N THR A 40 1.05 -18.55 2.47
CA THR A 40 2.05 -17.52 2.73
C THR A 40 2.06 -16.48 1.61
N ALA A 41 2.02 -16.89 0.35
CA ALA A 41 1.97 -15.97 -0.79
C ALA A 41 0.68 -15.12 -0.78
N GLN A 42 -0.45 -15.73 -0.45
CA GLN A 42 -1.73 -15.03 -0.29
C GLN A 42 -1.64 -13.99 0.83
N ARG A 43 -1.14 -14.39 2.01
CA ARG A 43 -0.96 -13.50 3.17
C ARG A 43 -0.08 -12.30 2.80
N THR A 44 1.05 -12.53 2.15
CA THR A 44 1.96 -11.47 1.72
C THR A 44 1.27 -10.51 0.77
N TYR A 45 0.55 -11.01 -0.24
CA TYR A 45 -0.19 -10.17 -1.18
C TYR A 45 -1.22 -9.28 -0.46
N PHE A 46 -2.02 -9.84 0.45
CA PHE A 46 -3.00 -9.06 1.21
C PHE A 46 -2.34 -8.04 2.14
N GLN A 47 -1.26 -8.40 2.83
CA GLN A 47 -0.50 -7.49 3.69
C GLN A 47 0.07 -6.32 2.89
N THR A 48 0.60 -6.56 1.70
CA THR A 48 1.07 -5.51 0.79
C THR A 48 -0.05 -4.54 0.40
N ASN A 49 -1.25 -5.06 0.10
CA ASN A 49 -2.41 -4.22 -0.21
C ASN A 49 -2.86 -3.38 0.99
N ILE A 50 -2.86 -3.95 2.20
CA ILE A 50 -3.17 -3.22 3.43
C ILE A 50 -2.16 -2.10 3.68
N ALA A 51 -0.86 -2.37 3.50
CA ALA A 51 0.19 -1.37 3.67
C ALA A 51 0.06 -0.22 2.66
N TYR A 52 -0.34 -0.51 1.42
CA TYR A 52 -0.64 0.53 0.43
C TYR A 52 -1.80 1.44 0.86
N LEU A 53 -2.89 0.87 1.39
CA LEU A 53 -4.02 1.66 1.89
C LEU A 53 -3.61 2.55 3.07
N GLN A 54 -2.75 2.05 3.96
CA GLN A 54 -2.18 2.84 5.06
C GLN A 54 -1.30 3.99 4.54
N ALA A 55 -0.51 3.75 3.49
CA ALA A 55 0.30 4.80 2.85
C ALA A 55 -0.58 5.92 2.25
N ILE A 56 -1.70 5.55 1.61
CA ILE A 56 -2.69 6.51 1.10
C ILE A 56 -3.31 7.32 2.25
N GLN A 57 -3.73 6.64 3.31
CA GLN A 57 -4.32 7.29 4.48
C GLN A 57 -3.34 8.30 5.09
N SER A 58 -2.09 7.91 5.28
CA SER A 58 -1.03 8.77 5.82
C SER A 58 -0.80 10.01 4.96
N TRP A 59 -0.80 9.86 3.63
CA TRP A 59 -0.69 11.00 2.72
C TRP A 59 -1.85 11.99 2.85
N TRP A 60 -3.09 11.50 2.92
CA TRP A 60 -4.26 12.36 3.12
C TRP A 60 -4.24 13.08 4.46
N THR A 61 -3.88 12.39 5.54
CA THR A 61 -3.76 13.01 6.88
C THR A 61 -2.74 14.14 6.86
N ALA A 62 -1.53 13.88 6.33
CA ALA A 62 -0.49 14.90 6.23
C ALA A 62 -0.93 16.10 5.38
N LYS A 63 -1.67 15.86 4.28
CA LYS A 63 -2.21 16.93 3.44
C LYS A 63 -3.23 17.79 4.21
N LEU A 64 -4.18 17.16 4.90
CA LEU A 64 -5.22 17.85 5.66
C LEU A 64 -4.65 18.65 6.84
N GLU A 65 -3.60 18.15 7.49
CA GLU A 65 -2.89 18.89 8.54
C GLU A 65 -2.28 20.18 8.00
N ILE A 66 -1.60 20.12 6.85
CA ILE A 66 -1.05 21.31 6.18
C ILE A 66 -2.15 22.30 5.79
N ASP A 67 -3.22 21.81 5.15
CA ASP A 67 -4.35 22.65 4.72
C ASP A 67 -5.03 23.31 5.95
N GLY A 68 -5.15 22.58 7.06
CA GLY A 68 -5.70 23.09 8.32
C GLY A 68 -4.80 24.13 9.01
N LEU A 69 -3.48 23.94 8.98
CA LEU A 69 -2.52 24.94 9.48
C LEU A 69 -2.56 26.22 8.64
N LEU A 70 -2.64 26.11 7.32
CA LEU A 70 -2.78 27.25 6.40
C LEU A 70 -4.07 28.03 6.66
N LEU A 71 -5.21 27.33 6.81
CA LEU A 71 -6.50 27.98 7.09
C LEU A 71 -6.47 28.76 8.41
N ARG A 72 -5.95 28.15 9.49
CA ARG A 72 -5.84 28.83 10.80
C ARG A 72 -4.89 30.03 10.75
N GLY A 73 -3.78 29.92 10.03
CA GLY A 73 -2.86 31.03 9.81
C GLY A 73 -3.52 32.21 9.09
N GLY A 74 -4.33 31.92 8.06
CA GLY A 74 -5.11 32.93 7.33
C GLY A 74 -6.13 33.63 8.22
N LEU A 75 -6.90 32.87 9.02
CA LEU A 75 -7.91 33.43 9.93
C LEU A 75 -7.32 34.30 11.04
N ASN A 76 -6.12 33.96 11.53
CA ASN A 76 -5.41 34.75 12.54
C ASN A 76 -4.72 36.01 11.97
N SER A 77 -4.64 36.14 10.65
CA SER A 77 -3.99 37.28 9.97
C SER A 77 -4.97 38.39 9.53
N GLN A 78 -6.26 38.24 9.86
CA GLN A 78 -7.28 39.25 9.59
C GLN A 78 -7.47 40.14 10.85
N PRO A 79 -7.43 41.49 10.71
CA PRO A 79 -7.54 42.42 11.85
C PRO A 79 -8.95 42.48 12.45
#